data_AF-A0A2A2RJT2-F1
#
_entry.id   AF-A0A2A2RJT2-F1
#
_cell.length_a   1.000
_cell.length_b   1.000
_cell.length_c   1.000
_cell.angle_alpha   90.00
_cell.angle_beta   90.00
_cell.angle_gamma   90.00
#
_symmetry.space_group_name_H-M   'P 1'
#
loop_
_entity.id
_entity.type
_entity.pdbx_description
1 polymer ?
#
loop_
_entity_poly.entity_id
_entity_poly.type
_entity_poly.pdbx_seq_one_letter_code
_entity_poly.pdbx_strand_id
1 'polypeptide(L)'
;MPPEPRAPASCAQCGTDLAPAARACPECGADERTGWRETSVHDGLDLPDHAWEDDRSDPPQPTPRVNGLAWYWWVCGVALLALLLLGLLGGRL
;
A
#
# COMPACT_ATOMS: atom_id res chain seq x y z
N MET A 1 32.65 -0.28 9.56
CA MET A 1 31.75 0.72 8.95
C MET A 1 32.17 0.88 7.49
N PRO A 2 31.28 0.63 6.51
CA PRO A 2 31.56 1.04 5.13
C PRO A 2 31.80 2.55 5.10
N PRO A 3 32.65 3.08 4.21
CA PRO A 3 32.86 4.52 4.10
C PRO A 3 31.53 5.23 3.84
N GLU A 4 31.27 6.34 4.54
CA GLU A 4 30.08 7.17 4.30
C GLU A 4 30.06 7.58 2.82
N PRO A 5 28.96 7.33 2.09
CA PRO A 5 28.82 7.76 0.71
C PRO A 5 28.99 9.28 0.61
N ARG A 6 29.89 9.76 -0.24
CA ARG A 6 29.99 11.20 -0.51
C ARG A 6 28.83 11.63 -1.41
N ALA A 7 28.19 12.74 -1.07
CA ALA A 7 27.20 13.37 -1.95
C ALA A 7 27.85 13.73 -3.30
N PRO A 8 27.15 13.53 -4.43
CA PRO A 8 27.64 13.94 -5.75
C PRO A 8 27.74 15.48 -5.83
N ALA A 9 28.49 16.00 -6.81
CA ALA A 9 28.64 17.45 -6.99
C ALA A 9 27.32 18.13 -7.37
N SER A 10 26.47 17.44 -8.15
CA SER A 10 25.13 17.86 -8.51
C SER A 10 24.12 16.76 -8.17
N CYS A 11 22.91 17.17 -7.80
CA CYS A 11 21.82 16.26 -7.52
C CYS A 11 21.36 15.59 -8.82
N ALA A 12 21.33 14.26 -8.88
CA ALA A 12 20.85 13.58 -10.08
C ALA A 12 19.32 13.72 -10.29
N GLN A 13 18.56 14.08 -9.26
CA GLN A 13 17.09 14.22 -9.38
C GLN A 13 16.65 15.58 -9.93
N CYS A 14 17.33 16.67 -9.54
CA CYS A 14 16.90 18.02 -9.91
C CYS A 14 18.02 18.90 -10.49
N GLY A 15 19.26 18.41 -10.55
CA GLY A 15 20.41 19.12 -11.11
C GLY A 15 21.04 20.17 -10.20
N THR A 16 20.51 20.41 -8.99
CA THR A 16 21.05 21.42 -8.05
C THR A 16 22.45 21.04 -7.56
N ASP A 17 23.35 22.01 -7.49
CA ASP A 17 24.68 21.82 -6.90
C ASP A 17 24.59 21.49 -5.42
N LEU A 18 25.32 20.46 -5.00
CA LEU A 18 25.32 19.97 -3.63
C LEU A 18 26.65 20.31 -2.94
N ALA A 19 26.55 20.62 -1.64
CA ALA A 19 27.73 20.73 -0.80
C ALA A 19 28.39 19.35 -0.64
N PRO A 20 29.74 19.26 -0.50
CA PRO A 20 30.45 17.98 -0.40
C PRO A 20 30.03 17.07 0.76
N ALA A 21 29.34 17.62 1.76
CA ALA A 21 28.83 16.92 2.95
C ALA A 21 27.30 17.04 3.09
N ALA A 22 26.58 17.32 2.00
CA ALA A 22 25.13 17.37 2.02
C ALA A 22 24.54 16.00 2.35
N ARG A 23 23.70 15.92 3.38
CA ARG A 23 22.99 14.67 3.75
C ARG A 23 21.78 14.40 2.85
N ALA A 24 21.20 15.46 2.28
CA ALA A 24 20.10 15.43 1.33
C ALA A 24 20.16 16.67 0.43
N CYS A 25 19.51 16.62 -0.73
CA CYS A 25 19.34 17.75 -1.63
C CYS A 25 18.38 18.78 -1.00
N PRO A 26 18.75 20.07 -0.92
CA PRO A 26 17.89 21.09 -0.33
C PRO A 26 16.62 21.39 -1.14
N GLU A 27 16.62 21.10 -2.44
CA GLU A 27 15.51 21.43 -3.34
C GLU A 27 14.48 20.30 -3.44
N CYS A 28 14.93 19.05 -3.64
CA CYS A 28 14.04 17.91 -3.87
C CYS A 28 14.05 16.85 -2.76
N GLY A 29 14.93 16.98 -1.77
CA GLY A 29 15.03 16.03 -0.65
C GLY A 29 15.67 14.67 -0.97
N ALA A 30 16.26 14.48 -2.17
CA ALA A 30 16.97 13.25 -2.51
C ALA A 30 18.19 13.03 -1.59
N ASP A 31 18.46 11.78 -1.18
CA ASP A 31 19.53 11.41 -0.25
C ASP A 31 20.18 10.06 -0.63
N GLU A 32 21.10 9.56 0.21
CA GLU A 32 21.76 8.27 0.02
C GLU A 32 20.80 7.07 0.00
N ARG A 33 19.68 7.14 0.72
CA ARG A 33 18.69 6.04 0.80
C ARG A 33 17.84 5.99 -0.46
N THR A 34 17.50 7.15 -1.01
CA THR A 34 16.86 7.23 -2.34
C THR A 34 17.88 7.00 -3.46
N GLY A 35 19.17 7.02 -3.11
CA GLY A 35 20.31 6.62 -3.93
C GLY A 35 20.88 7.77 -4.76
N TRP A 36 20.57 9.02 -4.41
CA TRP A 36 20.85 10.19 -5.26
C TRP A 36 20.43 9.96 -6.71
N ARG A 37 19.36 9.17 -6.95
CA ARG A 37 18.96 8.69 -8.27
C ARG A 37 18.09 9.72 -8.98
N GLU A 38 18.18 9.72 -10.30
CA GLU A 38 17.42 10.56 -11.25
C GLU A 38 16.02 10.00 -11.55
N THR A 39 15.73 8.76 -11.13
CA THR A 39 14.46 8.08 -11.42
C THR A 39 14.20 7.00 -10.36
N SER A 40 13.07 7.08 -9.64
CA SER A 40 12.56 5.99 -8.82
C SER A 40 12.01 4.87 -9.72
N VAL A 41 11.95 3.62 -9.23
CA VAL A 41 11.30 2.51 -9.97
C VAL A 41 9.84 2.85 -10.35
N HIS A 42 9.25 3.84 -9.68
CA HIS A 42 7.89 4.29 -9.87
C HIS A 42 7.78 5.57 -10.74
N ASP A 43 8.87 6.29 -11.02
CA ASP A 43 8.85 7.57 -11.75
C ASP A 43 8.67 7.39 -13.27
N GLY A 44 8.99 6.20 -13.81
CA GLY A 44 8.75 5.85 -15.21
C GLY A 44 7.39 5.19 -15.45
N LEU A 45 6.54 5.12 -14.42
CA LEU A 45 5.18 4.67 -14.61
C LEU A 45 4.38 5.84 -15.19
N ASP A 46 3.79 5.63 -16.37
CA ASP A 46 2.85 6.55 -17.01
C ASP A 46 1.53 6.56 -16.21
N LEU A 47 1.61 7.06 -14.96
CA LEU A 47 0.44 7.28 -14.13
C LEU A 47 -0.26 8.54 -14.63
N PRO A 48 -1.57 8.48 -14.89
CA PRO A 48 -2.31 9.67 -15.25
C PRO A 48 -2.22 10.71 -14.11
N ASP A 49 -1.85 11.95 -14.44
CA ASP A 49 -1.74 13.07 -13.49
C ASP A 49 -3.02 13.30 -12.65
N HIS A 50 -4.16 12.87 -13.19
CA HIS A 50 -5.49 13.01 -12.62
C HIS A 50 -5.94 11.80 -11.77
N ALA A 51 -5.07 10.82 -11.50
CA ALA A 51 -5.41 9.64 -10.69
C ALA A 51 -5.95 10.00 -9.28
N TRP A 52 -5.68 11.23 -8.80
CA TRP A 52 -6.10 11.73 -7.50
C TRP A 52 -7.21 12.80 -7.55
N GLU A 53 -7.64 13.22 -8.75
CA GLU A 53 -8.62 14.31 -8.91
C GLU A 53 -10.07 13.82 -8.95
N ASP A 54 -10.31 12.52 -9.14
CA ASP A 54 -11.64 11.93 -9.30
C ASP A 54 -12.48 11.99 -8.01
N ASP A 55 -11.84 12.04 -6.84
CA ASP A 55 -12.53 11.92 -5.54
C ASP A 55 -13.12 13.24 -4.99
N ARG A 56 -12.86 14.39 -5.63
CA ARG A 56 -13.30 15.70 -5.10
C ARG A 56 -14.68 16.16 -5.59
N SER A 57 -15.19 15.58 -6.67
CA SER A 57 -16.46 16.00 -7.28
C SER A 57 -17.59 14.99 -7.11
N ASP A 58 -17.27 13.79 -6.65
CA ASP A 58 -18.27 12.74 -6.51
C ASP A 58 -19.04 12.89 -5.17
N PRO A 59 -20.38 12.89 -5.19
CA PRO A 59 -21.14 12.78 -3.95
C PRO A 59 -20.72 11.49 -3.24
N PRO A 60 -20.71 11.44 -1.89
CA PRO A 60 -20.30 10.26 -1.14
C PRO A 60 -21.02 9.03 -1.67
N GLN A 61 -20.27 8.19 -2.39
CA GLN A 61 -20.81 6.99 -3.00
C GLN A 61 -21.37 6.12 -1.87
N PRO A 62 -22.60 5.60 -1.99
CA PRO A 62 -23.13 4.71 -0.98
C PRO A 62 -22.20 3.50 -0.89
N THR A 63 -21.42 3.41 0.19
CA THR A 63 -20.55 2.26 0.43
C THR A 63 -21.43 1.01 0.35
N PRO A 64 -21.16 0.05 -0.56
CA PRO A 64 -21.94 -1.17 -0.61
C PRO A 64 -21.83 -1.80 0.77
N ARG A 65 -22.96 -1.86 1.48
CA ARG A 65 -23.01 -2.55 2.76
C ARG A 65 -22.79 -4.01 2.43
N VAL A 66 -21.55 -4.49 2.60
CA VAL A 66 -21.18 -5.92 2.53
C VAL A 66 -21.79 -6.73 3.69
N ASN A 67 -22.71 -6.12 4.43
CA ASN A 67 -23.21 -6.60 5.70
C ASN A 67 -24.48 -7.43 5.45
N GLY A 68 -24.25 -8.70 5.18
CA GLY A 68 -25.25 -9.74 5.33
C GLY A 68 -24.71 -11.05 4.80
N LEU A 69 -24.26 -11.93 5.70
CA LEU A 69 -24.12 -13.35 5.34
C LEU A 69 -25.50 -13.77 4.84
N ALA A 70 -25.59 -14.11 3.55
CA ALA A 70 -26.86 -14.45 2.95
C ALA A 70 -27.55 -15.55 3.76
N TRP A 71 -28.87 -15.48 3.89
CA TRP A 71 -29.64 -16.36 4.79
C TRP A 71 -29.34 -17.86 4.61
N TYR A 72 -29.00 -18.28 3.38
CA TYR A 72 -28.63 -19.67 3.08
C TYR A 72 -27.32 -20.09 3.75
N TRP A 73 -26.34 -19.20 3.92
CA TRP A 73 -25.11 -19.48 4.68
C TRP A 73 -25.41 -19.73 6.15
N TRP A 74 -26.39 -19.02 6.71
CA TRP A 74 -26.88 -19.28 8.07
C TRP A 74 -27.50 -20.67 8.20
N VAL A 75 -28.36 -21.06 7.24
CA VAL A 75 -28.98 -22.40 7.21
C VAL A 75 -27.91 -23.49 7.07
N CYS A 76 -26.94 -23.32 6.16
CA CYS A 76 -25.83 -24.25 6.01
C CYS A 76 -25.01 -24.38 7.30
N GLY A 77 -24.70 -23.27 7.98
CA GLY A 77 -23.97 -23.28 9.24
C GLY A 77 -24.72 -24.03 10.36
N VAL A 78 -26.03 -23.78 10.51
CA VAL A 78 -26.87 -24.47 11.50
C VAL A 78 -26.98 -25.96 11.19
N ALA A 79 -27.16 -26.33 9.93
CA ALA A 79 -27.25 -27.73 9.51
C ALA A 79 -25.95 -28.50 9.80
N LEU A 80 -24.80 -27.92 9.46
CA LEU A 80 -23.48 -28.51 9.75
C LEU A 80 -23.26 -28.67 11.25
N LEU A 81 -23.61 -27.64 12.04
CA LEU A 81 -23.48 -27.69 13.50
C LEU A 81 -24.37 -28.78 14.10
N ALA A 82 -25.62 -28.90 13.65
CA ALA A 82 -26.54 -29.94 14.10
C ALA A 82 -25.98 -31.34 13.79
N LEU A 83 -25.54 -31.60 12.56
CA LEU A 83 -24.94 -32.87 12.17
C LEU A 83 -23.72 -33.23 13.01
N LEU A 84 -22.86 -32.24 13.29
CA LEU A 84 -21.69 -32.42 14.15
C LEU A 84 -22.12 -32.82 15.58
N LEU A 85 -23.08 -32.12 16.17
CA LEU A 85 -23.58 -32.44 17.51
C LEU A 85 -24.24 -33.83 17.55
N LEU A 86 -25.07 -34.17 16.56
CA LEU A 86 -25.67 -35.50 16.45
C LEU A 86 -24.60 -36.60 16.34
N GLY A 87 -23.56 -36.39 15.53
CA GLY A 87 -22.46 -37.35 15.41
C GLY A 87 -21.67 -37.51 16.70
N LEU A 88 -21.39 -36.40 17.39
CA LEU A 88 -20.68 -36.42 18.68
C LEU A 88 -21.50 -37.08 19.78
N LEU A 89 -22.81 -36.82 19.86
CA LEU A 89 -23.68 -37.45 20.84
C LEU A 89 -23.92 -38.93 20.51
N GLY A 90 -24.17 -39.27 19.25
CA GLY A 90 -24.40 -40.64 18.79
C GLY A 90 -23.17 -41.54 18.87
N GLY A 91 -21.96 -41.00 18.73
CA GLY A 91 -20.72 -41.74 18.97
C GLY A 91 -20.31 -41.84 20.44
N ARG A 92 -21.06 -41.20 21.36
CA ARG A 92 -20.83 -41.21 22.82
C ARG A 92 -21.79 -42.12 23.59
N LEU A 93 -22.84 -42.65 22.94
CA LEU A 93 -23.78 -43.67 23.44
C LEU A 93 -23.36 -45.07 22.95
#